data_AF-A0A7X7JRC5-F1
#
_entry.id   AF-A0A7X7JRC5-F1
#
_cell.length_a   1.000
_cell.length_b   1.000
_cell.length_c   1.000
_cell.angle_alpha   90.00
_cell.angle_beta   90.00
_cell.angle_gamma   90.00
#
_symmetry.space_group_name_H-M   'P 1'
#
loop_
_entity.id
_entity.type
_entity.pdbx_description
1 polymer ?
#
loop_
_entity_poly.entity_id
_entity_poly.type
_entity_poly.pdbx_seq_one_letter_code
_entity_poly.pdbx_strand_id
1 'polypeptide(L)'
;MARPIDLLREGRKEELWRMCCGFMDLNLEQFMAIQRRLMAEQIEYLKGSSLGRKLMRGAMPSSVDEFRAAVPLTTYGDYIPELTEKMEETLPVQPAQWVRTSGYTGKYAVKWIPMSARYVEELEKLCGAIVMLCMADYRGDMRGMKQHLKVLSTFASPPYASGVIASLLQQAVNCDFLPSNAAELNFIDKVKKGFAEALDEGLDGFGGLPSVLVTVGEQLKQQSSSMNKKELLGRRRALFRVLKGLLKSRLAGRAMLPRDLWKVRGILGGGTDSAVF
;
A
#
# COMPACT_ATOMS: atom_id res chain seq x y z
N MET A 1 -0.01 14.18 18.09
CA MET A 1 -1.36 13.70 17.68
C MET A 1 -1.35 12.18 17.82
N ALA A 2 -2.43 11.55 18.27
CA ALA A 2 -2.47 10.09 18.42
C ALA A 2 -2.31 9.40 17.05
N ARG A 3 -1.47 8.36 16.97
CA ARG A 3 -1.27 7.58 15.75
C ARG A 3 -2.20 6.37 15.71
N PRO A 4 -2.48 5.78 14.53
CA PRO A 4 -3.31 4.58 14.44
C PRO A 4 -2.83 3.44 15.35
N ILE A 5 -1.51 3.24 15.44
CA ILE A 5 -0.92 2.17 16.26
C ILE A 5 -1.14 2.38 17.77
N ASP A 6 -1.19 3.62 18.24
CA ASP A 6 -1.42 3.94 19.65
C ASP A 6 -2.82 3.49 20.06
N LEU A 7 -3.84 3.84 19.26
CA LEU A 7 -5.23 3.44 19.48
C LEU A 7 -5.41 1.92 19.38
N LEU A 8 -4.69 1.25 18.47
CA LEU A 8 -4.72 -0.20 18.35
C LEU A 8 -4.15 -0.89 19.61
N ARG A 9 -3.04 -0.37 20.16
CA ARG A 9 -2.41 -0.89 21.38
C ARG A 9 -3.28 -0.68 22.62
N GLU A 10 -3.95 0.46 22.71
CA GLU A 10 -4.88 0.80 23.79
C GLU A 10 -6.23 0.07 23.66
N GLY A 11 -6.47 -0.66 22.57
CA GLY A 11 -7.74 -1.35 22.34
C GLY A 11 -8.91 -0.42 21.97
N ARG A 12 -8.64 0.84 21.66
CA ARG A 12 -9.63 1.89 21.31
C ARG A 12 -10.10 1.75 19.87
N LYS A 13 -10.73 0.60 19.57
CA LYS A 13 -11.09 0.16 18.22
C LYS A 13 -12.07 1.09 17.50
N GLU A 14 -13.05 1.64 18.22
CA GLU A 14 -14.02 2.59 17.64
C GLU A 14 -13.36 3.90 17.20
N GLU A 15 -12.45 4.41 18.03
CA GLU A 15 -11.71 5.64 17.72
C GLU A 15 -10.72 5.42 16.57
N LEU A 16 -10.06 4.26 16.54
CA LEU A 16 -9.21 3.86 15.42
C LEU A 16 -10.00 3.76 14.12
N TRP A 17 -11.18 3.12 14.15
CA TRP A 17 -12.07 3.07 12.99
C TRP A 17 -12.48 4.48 12.56
N ARG A 18 -12.92 5.35 13.48
CA ARG A 18 -13.32 6.72 13.13
C ARG A 18 -12.15 7.53 12.53
N MET A 19 -10.95 7.40 13.09
CA MET A 19 -9.75 8.09 12.61
C MET A 19 -9.40 7.74 11.16
N CYS A 20 -9.41 6.44 10.82
CA CYS A 20 -8.93 5.98 9.52
C CYS A 20 -10.05 5.79 8.50
N CYS A 21 -11.22 5.32 8.94
CA CYS A 21 -12.34 4.89 8.12
C CYS A 21 -13.55 5.84 8.19
N GLY A 22 -13.52 6.88 9.03
CA GLY A 22 -14.66 7.80 9.22
C GLY A 22 -15.04 8.60 7.97
N PHE A 23 -14.14 8.71 6.99
CA PHE A 23 -14.47 9.31 5.69
C PHE A 23 -15.62 8.59 4.98
N MET A 24 -15.83 7.29 5.25
CA MET A 24 -16.92 6.53 4.66
C MET A 24 -18.30 6.88 5.21
N ASP A 25 -18.37 7.61 6.32
CA ASP A 25 -19.63 8.03 6.95
C ASP A 25 -20.09 9.41 6.42
N LEU A 26 -19.30 10.04 5.56
CA LEU A 26 -19.64 11.31 4.92
C LEU A 26 -20.73 11.10 3.87
N ASN A 27 -21.76 11.95 3.90
CA ASN A 27 -22.64 12.11 2.76
C ASN A 27 -21.97 12.95 1.66
N LEU A 28 -22.58 12.99 0.47
CA LEU A 28 -22.03 13.71 -0.68
C LEU A 28 -21.81 15.21 -0.40
N GLU A 29 -22.74 15.86 0.30
CA GLU A 29 -22.64 17.29 0.61
C GLU A 29 -21.45 17.58 1.54
N GLN A 30 -21.32 16.81 2.62
CA GLN A 30 -20.21 16.89 3.57
C GLN A 30 -18.87 16.62 2.88
N PHE A 31 -18.82 15.56 2.07
CA PHE A 31 -17.63 15.22 1.29
C PHE A 31 -17.22 16.37 0.36
N MET A 32 -18.16 16.91 -0.42
CA MET A 32 -17.87 18.00 -1.36
C MET A 32 -17.52 19.32 -0.66
N ALA A 33 -18.09 19.59 0.53
CA ALA A 33 -17.69 20.74 1.34
C ALA A 33 -16.21 20.63 1.77
N ILE A 34 -15.78 19.44 2.22
CA ILE A 34 -14.38 19.17 2.56
C ILE A 34 -13.48 19.31 1.33
N GLN A 35 -13.85 18.71 0.20
CA GLN A 35 -13.06 18.78 -1.05
C GLN A 35 -12.88 20.22 -1.52
N ARG A 36 -13.93 21.05 -1.53
CA ARG A 36 -13.85 22.46 -1.93
C ARG A 36 -12.93 23.27 -1.02
N ARG A 37 -13.05 23.08 0.29
CA ARG A 37 -12.18 23.75 1.28
C ARG A 37 -10.71 23.36 1.09
N LEU A 38 -10.42 22.06 0.97
CA LEU A 38 -9.06 21.56 0.75
C LEU A 38 -8.49 22.04 -0.59
N MET A 39 -9.30 22.07 -1.65
CA MET A 39 -8.86 22.56 -2.96
C MET A 39 -8.49 24.05 -2.91
N ALA A 40 -9.30 24.88 -2.23
CA ALA A 40 -8.97 26.29 -2.02
C ALA A 40 -7.62 26.45 -1.29
N GLU A 41 -7.38 25.66 -0.25
CA GLU A 41 -6.09 25.62 0.46
C GLU A 41 -4.93 25.22 -0.48
N GLN A 42 -5.11 24.19 -1.33
CA GLN A 42 -4.08 23.77 -2.28
C GLN A 42 -3.79 24.83 -3.35
N ILE A 43 -4.81 25.58 -3.80
CA ILE A 43 -4.61 26.70 -4.75
C ILE A 43 -3.71 27.77 -4.15
N GLU A 44 -3.90 28.14 -2.88
CA GLU A 44 -3.03 29.11 -2.20
C GLU A 44 -1.58 28.64 -2.12
N TYR A 45 -1.35 27.37 -1.75
CA TYR A 45 0.00 26.80 -1.73
C TYR A 45 0.67 26.83 -3.11
N LEU A 46 -0.07 26.49 -4.18
CA LEU A 46 0.44 26.53 -5.54
C LEU A 46 0.81 27.95 -5.95
N LYS A 47 -0.04 28.95 -5.68
CA LYS A 47 0.23 30.36 -6.00
C LYS A 47 1.51 30.89 -5.34
N GLY A 48 1.80 30.41 -4.13
CA GLY A 48 3.01 30.76 -3.38
C GLY A 48 4.32 30.24 -4.00
N SER A 49 4.26 29.19 -4.84
CA SER A 49 5.46 28.49 -5.31
C SER A 49 5.82 28.74 -6.76
N SER A 50 7.11 28.62 -7.08
CA SER A 50 7.60 28.75 -8.46
C SER A 50 7.06 27.63 -9.34
N LEU A 51 7.04 26.38 -8.85
CA LEU A 51 6.45 25.25 -9.56
C LEU A 51 4.94 25.45 -9.77
N GLY A 52 4.20 25.86 -8.75
CA GLY A 52 2.76 26.10 -8.89
C GLY A 52 2.45 27.20 -9.90
N ARG A 53 3.18 28.33 -9.88
CA ARG A 53 3.03 29.40 -10.89
C ARG A 53 3.34 28.91 -12.30
N LYS A 54 4.35 28.06 -12.49
CA LYS A 54 4.63 27.42 -13.79
C LYS A 54 3.46 26.56 -14.26
N LEU A 55 2.96 25.66 -13.41
CA LEU A 55 1.85 24.76 -13.75
C LEU A 55 0.56 25.52 -14.06
N MET A 56 0.30 26.62 -13.36
CA MET A 56 -0.84 27.51 -13.59
C MET A 56 -0.61 28.51 -14.73
N ARG A 57 0.54 28.48 -15.41
CA ARG A 57 0.91 29.42 -16.49
C ARG A 57 0.80 30.90 -16.05
N GLY A 58 1.14 31.18 -14.80
CA GLY A 58 1.02 32.50 -14.18
C GLY A 58 -0.39 32.90 -13.75
N ALA A 59 -1.41 32.05 -13.98
CA ALA A 59 -2.75 32.31 -13.46
C ALA A 59 -2.76 32.27 -11.91
N MET A 60 -3.62 33.11 -11.32
CA MET A 60 -3.78 33.25 -9.88
C MET A 60 -5.24 33.05 -9.48
N PRO A 61 -5.81 31.84 -9.71
CA PRO A 61 -7.22 31.59 -9.44
C PRO A 61 -7.56 31.83 -7.96
N SER A 62 -8.75 32.37 -7.74
CA SER A 62 -9.33 32.63 -6.42
C SER A 62 -10.41 31.63 -6.04
N SER A 63 -10.86 30.82 -6.99
CA SER A 63 -11.88 29.79 -6.80
C SER A 63 -11.53 28.48 -7.51
N VAL A 64 -12.22 27.40 -7.13
CA VAL A 64 -12.09 26.10 -7.80
C VAL A 64 -12.55 26.18 -9.25
N ASP A 65 -13.57 26.98 -9.55
CA ASP A 65 -14.09 27.12 -10.92
C ASP A 65 -13.12 27.88 -11.82
N GLU A 66 -12.51 28.95 -11.31
CA GLU A 66 -11.42 29.64 -12.02
C GLU A 66 -10.21 28.73 -12.23
N PHE A 67 -9.83 27.95 -11.22
CA PHE A 67 -8.74 26.99 -11.33
C PHE A 67 -9.03 25.98 -12.45
N ARG A 68 -10.25 25.42 -12.50
CA ARG A 68 -10.66 24.46 -13.53
C ARG A 68 -10.70 25.07 -14.93
N ALA A 69 -11.06 26.36 -15.04
CA ALA A 69 -11.11 27.05 -16.32
C ALA A 69 -9.72 27.42 -16.86
N ALA A 70 -8.78 27.77 -15.98
CA ALA A 70 -7.49 28.34 -16.34
C ALA A 70 -6.32 27.33 -16.35
N VAL A 71 -6.36 26.31 -15.47
CA VAL A 71 -5.21 25.42 -15.26
C VAL A 71 -5.38 24.14 -16.09
N PRO A 72 -4.45 23.86 -17.02
CA PRO A 72 -4.54 22.66 -17.86
C PRO A 72 -4.28 21.39 -17.03
N LEU A 73 -4.76 20.26 -17.56
CA LEU A 73 -4.29 18.96 -17.09
C LEU A 73 -2.80 18.81 -17.35
N THR A 74 -2.07 18.26 -16.37
CA THR A 74 -0.62 18.12 -16.43
C THR A 74 -0.20 16.67 -16.66
N THR A 75 1.01 16.51 -17.14
CA THR A 75 1.76 15.26 -17.23
C THR A 75 3.04 15.41 -16.43
N TYR A 76 3.75 14.31 -16.15
CA TYR A 76 5.02 14.38 -15.41
C TYR A 76 6.07 15.30 -16.07
N GLY A 77 6.00 15.49 -17.40
CA GLY A 77 6.92 16.38 -18.12
C GLY A 77 6.78 17.85 -17.71
N ASP A 78 5.58 18.28 -17.29
CA ASP A 78 5.32 19.67 -16.88
C ASP A 78 6.00 20.02 -15.55
N TYR A 79 6.44 19.01 -14.81
CA TYR A 79 7.12 19.13 -13.51
C TYR A 79 8.65 19.01 -13.61
N ILE A 80 9.20 19.00 -14.83
CA ILE A 80 10.65 18.93 -15.09
C ILE A 80 11.18 20.35 -15.36
N PRO A 81 12.34 20.73 -14.78
CA PRO A 81 13.28 19.88 -14.04
C PRO A 81 12.97 19.70 -12.55
N GLU A 82 12.03 20.45 -11.99
CA GLU A 82 11.86 20.68 -10.54
C GLU A 82 11.79 19.38 -9.73
N LEU A 83 10.99 18.40 -10.17
CA LEU A 83 10.87 17.13 -9.45
C LEU A 83 12.04 16.18 -9.72
N THR A 84 12.59 16.18 -10.92
CA THR A 84 13.69 15.27 -11.30
C THR A 84 14.98 15.67 -10.59
N GLU A 85 15.24 16.98 -10.48
CA GLU A 85 16.39 17.55 -9.79
C GLU A 85 16.14 17.80 -8.30
N LYS A 86 14.92 17.53 -7.82
CA LYS A 86 14.49 17.71 -6.42
C LYS A 86 14.72 19.14 -5.90
N MET A 87 14.31 20.13 -6.68
CA MET A 87 14.42 21.55 -6.37
C MET A 87 13.39 21.96 -5.30
N GLU A 88 13.69 21.67 -4.03
CA GLU A 88 12.75 21.83 -2.91
C GLU A 88 12.25 23.27 -2.72
N GLU A 89 13.08 24.26 -3.04
CA GLU A 89 12.78 25.69 -2.98
C GLU A 89 11.70 26.13 -3.99
N THR A 90 11.47 25.32 -5.03
CA THR A 90 10.43 25.59 -6.03
C THR A 90 9.07 25.05 -5.63
N LEU A 91 9.01 24.18 -4.61
CA LEU A 91 7.81 23.45 -4.24
C LEU A 91 6.85 24.30 -3.38
N PRO A 92 5.54 23.97 -3.38
CA PRO A 92 4.55 24.61 -2.52
C PRO A 92 4.84 24.51 -1.02
N VAL A 93 5.43 23.40 -0.61
CA VAL A 93 5.78 23.07 0.76
C VAL A 93 7.03 22.21 0.74
N GLN A 94 7.91 22.38 1.73
CA GLN A 94 9.09 21.54 1.88
C GLN A 94 8.69 20.05 2.02
N PRO A 95 9.33 19.12 1.30
CA PRO A 95 9.04 17.70 1.41
C PRO A 95 9.64 17.13 2.70
N ALA A 96 8.91 16.22 3.35
CA ALA A 96 9.44 15.39 4.41
C ALA A 96 10.22 14.18 3.86
N GLN A 97 9.83 13.69 2.68
CA GLN A 97 10.53 12.62 1.98
C GLN A 97 10.27 12.65 0.47
N TRP A 98 11.20 12.04 -0.28
CA TRP A 98 11.07 11.83 -1.72
C TRP A 98 10.84 10.35 -2.01
N VAL A 99 9.78 10.07 -2.75
CA VAL A 99 9.48 8.71 -3.24
C VAL A 99 9.64 8.64 -4.75
N ARG A 100 9.73 7.44 -5.29
CA ARG A 100 9.86 7.22 -6.72
C ARG A 100 8.95 6.15 -7.28
N THR A 101 8.66 6.28 -8.57
CA THR A 101 8.08 5.22 -9.39
C THR A 101 8.99 4.94 -10.59
N SER A 102 8.91 3.73 -11.14
CA SER A 102 9.65 3.34 -12.36
C SER A 102 9.20 4.11 -13.61
N GLY A 103 8.02 4.76 -13.58
CA GLY A 103 7.50 5.52 -14.71
C GLY A 103 7.06 4.64 -15.89
N TYR A 104 6.97 5.23 -17.08
CA TYR A 104 6.78 4.49 -18.32
C TYR A 104 8.15 4.15 -18.90
N THR A 105 8.40 2.86 -19.15
CA THR A 105 9.63 2.37 -19.79
C THR A 105 9.92 3.20 -21.05
N GLY A 106 11.13 3.75 -21.13
CA GLY A 106 11.60 4.52 -22.29
C GLY A 106 11.23 6.01 -22.31
N LYS A 107 10.34 6.51 -21.42
CA LYS A 107 10.00 7.94 -21.36
C LYS A 107 10.70 8.70 -20.23
N TYR A 108 10.83 8.08 -19.06
CA TYR A 108 11.54 8.63 -17.92
C TYR A 108 12.34 7.51 -17.25
N ALA A 109 13.57 7.77 -16.82
CA ALA A 109 14.35 6.79 -16.07
C ALA A 109 13.69 6.47 -14.72
N VAL A 110 13.20 7.52 -14.03
CA VAL A 110 12.48 7.48 -12.76
C VAL A 110 11.54 8.70 -12.70
N LYS A 111 10.41 8.57 -12.01
CA LYS A 111 9.60 9.71 -11.58
C LYS A 111 9.73 9.91 -10.08
N TRP A 112 10.25 11.06 -9.67
CA TRP A 112 10.37 11.48 -8.28
C TRP A 112 9.12 12.24 -7.85
N ILE A 113 8.67 12.00 -6.62
CA ILE A 113 7.44 12.56 -6.06
C ILE A 113 7.75 13.03 -4.63
N PRO A 114 7.61 14.33 -4.34
CA PRO A 114 7.78 14.86 -2.99
C PRO A 114 6.53 14.56 -2.16
N MET A 115 6.73 14.17 -0.90
CA MET A 115 5.66 14.03 0.08
C MET A 115 5.93 14.96 1.26
N SER A 116 5.01 15.90 1.53
CA SER A 116 5.07 16.77 2.71
C SER A 116 4.76 15.98 3.99
N ALA A 117 5.14 16.51 5.16
CA ALA A 117 4.88 15.86 6.45
C ALA A 117 3.38 15.56 6.65
N ARG A 118 2.51 16.55 6.40
CA ARG A 118 1.05 16.39 6.49
C ARG A 118 0.52 15.31 5.55
N TYR A 119 1.05 15.22 4.33
CA TYR A 119 0.65 14.16 3.40
C TYR A 119 1.03 12.77 3.93
N VAL A 120 2.22 12.62 4.49
CA VAL A 120 2.68 11.35 5.09
C VAL A 120 1.81 10.94 6.27
N GLU A 121 1.43 11.88 7.14
CA GLU A 121 0.53 11.64 8.27
C GLU A 121 -0.86 11.17 7.82
N GLU A 122 -1.45 11.82 6.80
CA GLU A 122 -2.74 11.40 6.26
C GLU A 122 -2.65 10.06 5.52
N LEU A 123 -1.53 9.81 4.84
CA LEU A 123 -1.29 8.54 4.15
C LEU A 123 -1.11 7.38 5.15
N GLU A 124 -0.51 7.60 6.32
CA GLU A 124 -0.44 6.60 7.40
C GLU A 124 -1.86 6.19 7.85
N LYS A 125 -2.75 7.17 8.08
CA LYS A 125 -4.15 6.91 8.45
C LYS A 125 -4.88 6.14 7.36
N LEU A 126 -4.69 6.51 6.10
CA LEU A 126 -5.24 5.80 4.95
C LEU A 126 -4.70 4.36 4.86
N CYS A 127 -3.41 4.14 5.12
CA CYS A 127 -2.84 2.79 5.20
C CYS A 127 -3.49 1.96 6.31
N GLY A 128 -3.74 2.55 7.47
CA GLY A 128 -4.54 1.93 8.53
C GLY A 128 -5.95 1.54 8.05
N ALA A 129 -6.62 2.44 7.33
CA ALA A 129 -7.95 2.19 6.76
C ALA A 129 -7.94 1.01 5.78
N ILE A 130 -6.95 0.95 4.89
CA ILE A 130 -6.77 -0.13 3.92
C ILE A 130 -6.69 -1.50 4.63
N VAL A 131 -5.87 -1.61 5.68
CA VAL A 131 -5.78 -2.86 6.46
C VAL A 131 -7.10 -3.19 7.13
N MET A 132 -7.73 -2.22 7.80
CA MET A 132 -9.02 -2.42 8.47
C MET A 132 -10.09 -2.92 7.53
N LEU A 133 -10.22 -2.30 6.36
CA LEU A 133 -11.19 -2.68 5.34
C LEU A 133 -10.94 -4.08 4.79
N CYS A 134 -9.67 -4.50 4.64
CA CYS A 134 -9.36 -5.88 4.28
C CYS A 134 -9.74 -6.89 5.37
N MET A 135 -9.68 -6.49 6.65
CA MET A 135 -9.97 -7.39 7.76
C MET A 135 -11.45 -7.43 8.16
N ALA A 136 -12.25 -6.49 7.67
CA ALA A 136 -13.64 -6.29 8.04
C ALA A 136 -14.59 -7.09 7.14
N ASP A 137 -15.55 -7.80 7.74
CA ASP A 137 -16.62 -8.45 6.97
C ASP A 137 -17.80 -7.48 6.71
N TYR A 138 -17.90 -6.39 7.49
CA TYR A 138 -18.89 -5.32 7.36
C TYR A 138 -18.36 -4.01 7.97
N ARG A 139 -19.06 -2.89 7.73
CA ARG A 139 -18.68 -1.57 8.25
C ARG A 139 -18.56 -1.59 9.78
N GLY A 140 -17.41 -1.19 10.31
CA GLY A 140 -17.11 -1.17 11.75
C GLY A 140 -16.57 -2.49 12.30
N ASP A 141 -16.41 -3.54 11.49
CA ASP A 141 -15.90 -4.81 11.98
C ASP A 141 -14.39 -4.75 12.30
N MET A 142 -14.10 -4.69 13.60
CA MET A 142 -12.74 -4.64 14.14
C MET A 142 -12.33 -5.95 14.85
N ARG A 143 -13.07 -7.05 14.65
CA ARG A 143 -12.78 -8.34 15.30
C ARG A 143 -11.47 -8.95 14.79
N GLY A 144 -11.21 -8.82 13.48
CA GLY A 144 -10.00 -9.33 12.83
C GLY A 144 -8.75 -8.47 13.04
N MET A 145 -8.89 -7.25 13.56
CA MET A 145 -7.77 -6.32 13.73
C MET A 145 -6.94 -6.64 14.97
N LYS A 146 -5.63 -6.77 14.75
CA LYS A 146 -4.59 -7.03 15.75
C LYS A 146 -3.23 -6.52 15.23
N GLN A 147 -2.27 -6.37 16.14
CA GLN A 147 -0.86 -6.22 15.75
C GLN A 147 -0.32 -7.55 15.19
N HIS A 148 0.84 -7.49 14.52
CA HIS A 148 1.56 -8.64 14.00
C HIS A 148 0.78 -9.48 12.99
N LEU A 149 -0.07 -8.81 12.19
CA LEU A 149 -0.65 -9.42 10.99
C LEU A 149 0.49 -9.85 10.07
N LYS A 150 0.46 -11.10 9.60
CA LYS A 150 1.49 -11.68 8.73
C LYS A 150 1.21 -11.33 7.28
N VAL A 151 2.05 -10.47 6.70
CA VAL A 151 1.88 -9.94 5.35
C VAL A 151 3.03 -10.37 4.45
N LEU A 152 2.75 -11.02 3.32
CA LEU A 152 3.82 -11.34 2.37
C LEU A 152 4.36 -10.06 1.72
N SER A 153 5.66 -9.85 1.80
CA SER A 153 6.35 -8.71 1.22
C SER A 153 6.57 -8.94 -0.27
N THR A 154 5.74 -8.34 -1.11
CA THR A 154 5.95 -8.31 -2.57
C THR A 154 6.19 -6.88 -3.10
N PHE A 155 6.30 -5.92 -2.18
CA PHE A 155 6.65 -4.53 -2.48
C PHE A 155 8.15 -4.38 -2.75
N ALA A 156 8.48 -3.41 -3.61
CA ALA A 156 9.85 -2.93 -3.77
C ALA A 156 10.30 -2.21 -2.48
N SER A 157 11.60 -2.10 -2.25
CA SER A 157 12.12 -1.34 -1.11
C SER A 157 11.99 0.17 -1.34
N PRO A 158 11.86 0.99 -0.28
CA PRO A 158 12.05 2.44 -0.38
C PRO A 158 13.34 2.78 -1.15
N PRO A 159 13.37 3.87 -1.95
CA PRO A 159 12.36 4.92 -2.03
C PRO A 159 11.22 4.64 -3.03
N TYR A 160 11.05 3.41 -3.52
CA TYR A 160 9.88 3.12 -4.37
C TYR A 160 8.58 3.35 -3.59
N ALA A 161 7.58 3.95 -4.23
CA ALA A 161 6.31 4.31 -3.61
C ALA A 161 5.62 3.10 -2.93
N SER A 162 5.68 1.93 -3.55
CA SER A 162 5.17 0.68 -2.96
C SER A 162 5.87 0.29 -1.65
N GLY A 163 7.18 0.50 -1.55
CA GLY A 163 7.95 0.27 -0.33
C GLY A 163 7.66 1.28 0.77
N VAL A 164 7.43 2.54 0.40
CA VAL A 164 7.02 3.58 1.36
C VAL A 164 5.62 3.31 1.89
N ILE A 165 4.67 2.92 1.03
CA ILE A 165 3.33 2.47 1.46
C ILE A 165 3.44 1.25 2.39
N ALA A 166 4.31 0.28 2.08
CA ALA A 166 4.55 -0.86 2.96
C ALA A 166 5.06 -0.42 4.34
N SER A 167 5.99 0.53 4.40
CA SER A 167 6.47 1.10 5.68
C SER A 167 5.35 1.80 6.44
N LEU A 168 4.50 2.59 5.78
CA LEU A 168 3.38 3.27 6.43
C LEU A 168 2.29 2.29 6.91
N LEU A 169 2.03 1.21 6.19
CA LEU A 169 1.18 0.10 6.65
C LEU A 169 1.74 -0.50 7.96
N GLN A 170 3.03 -0.82 7.98
CA GLN A 170 3.68 -1.33 9.18
C GLN A 170 3.66 -0.33 10.34
N GLN A 171 3.83 0.96 10.07
CA GLN A 171 3.72 2.00 11.10
C GLN A 171 2.30 2.11 11.65
N ALA A 172 1.28 2.03 10.80
CA ALA A 172 -0.12 2.20 11.20
C ALA A 172 -0.64 1.04 12.05
N VAL A 173 -0.26 -0.21 11.75
CA VAL A 173 -0.85 -1.40 12.40
C VAL A 173 0.15 -2.38 12.99
N ASN A 174 1.45 -2.10 12.89
CA ASN A 174 2.54 -2.98 13.36
C ASN A 174 2.42 -4.40 12.78
N CYS A 175 2.25 -4.52 11.47
CA CYS A 175 2.24 -5.80 10.77
C CYS A 175 3.67 -6.34 10.56
N ASP A 176 3.79 -7.66 10.44
CA ASP A 176 5.05 -8.34 10.19
C ASP A 176 5.14 -8.71 8.71
N PHE A 177 6.13 -8.16 8.01
CA PHE A 177 6.41 -8.53 6.64
C PHE A 177 7.21 -9.83 6.57
N LEU A 178 6.78 -10.73 5.69
CA LEU A 178 7.44 -11.99 5.39
C LEU A 178 8.16 -11.90 4.02
N PRO A 179 9.44 -12.23 3.91
CA PRO A 179 10.31 -12.68 4.99
C PRO A 179 10.77 -11.51 5.87
N SER A 180 11.05 -11.81 7.14
CA SER A 180 11.54 -10.82 8.12
C SER A 180 12.84 -10.13 7.69
N ASN A 181 13.67 -10.77 6.87
CA ASN A 181 14.97 -10.27 6.41
C ASN A 181 15.02 -10.01 4.88
N ALA A 182 14.03 -9.28 4.36
CA ALA A 182 13.87 -9.06 2.93
C ALA A 182 14.95 -8.21 2.22
N ALA A 183 15.77 -7.45 2.96
CA ALA A 183 16.63 -6.41 2.38
C ALA A 183 17.77 -6.95 1.48
N GLU A 184 18.25 -8.17 1.76
CA GLU A 184 19.41 -8.77 1.08
C GLU A 184 19.02 -9.77 -0.02
N LEU A 185 17.72 -10.04 -0.20
CA LEU A 185 17.23 -11.04 -1.12
C LEU A 185 16.81 -10.42 -2.44
N ASN A 186 17.15 -11.08 -3.55
CA ASN A 186 16.49 -10.79 -4.83
C ASN A 186 14.99 -11.11 -4.72
N PHE A 187 14.20 -10.57 -5.65
CA PHE A 187 12.73 -10.67 -5.57
C PHE A 187 12.23 -12.12 -5.49
N ILE A 188 12.79 -13.04 -6.29
CA ILE A 188 12.36 -14.44 -6.34
C ILE A 188 12.65 -15.13 -5.00
N ASP A 189 13.86 -14.96 -4.47
CA ASP A 189 14.26 -15.58 -3.21
C ASP A 189 13.51 -14.96 -2.02
N LYS A 190 13.21 -13.67 -2.08
CA LYS A 190 12.34 -12.98 -1.14
C LYS A 190 10.95 -13.62 -1.10
N VAL A 191 10.31 -13.82 -2.25
CA VAL A 191 8.99 -14.47 -2.33
C VAL A 191 9.05 -15.91 -1.82
N LYS A 192 10.04 -16.71 -2.26
CA LYS A 192 10.21 -18.10 -1.81
C LYS A 192 10.42 -18.20 -0.29
N LYS A 193 11.29 -17.36 0.28
CA LYS A 193 11.55 -17.33 1.71
C LYS A 193 10.32 -16.85 2.49
N GLY A 194 9.63 -15.83 1.99
CA GLY A 194 8.39 -15.32 2.57
C GLY A 194 7.31 -16.40 2.65
N PHE A 195 7.15 -17.22 1.60
CA PHE A 195 6.26 -18.37 1.65
C PHE A 195 6.69 -19.45 2.64
N ALA A 196 8.00 -19.72 2.75
CA ALA A 196 8.52 -20.68 3.72
C ALA A 196 8.27 -20.24 5.18
N GLU A 197 8.39 -18.94 5.48
CA GLU A 197 8.03 -18.37 6.78
C GLU A 197 6.52 -18.39 6.99
N ALA A 198 5.73 -18.03 5.97
CA ALA A 198 4.27 -18.06 6.01
C ALA A 198 3.71 -19.47 6.25
N LEU A 199 4.39 -20.51 5.77
CA LEU A 199 4.03 -21.89 6.05
C LEU A 199 4.13 -22.23 7.55
N ASP A 200 5.02 -21.58 8.31
CA ASP A 200 5.15 -21.81 9.75
C ASP A 200 4.29 -20.84 10.56
N GLU A 201 4.41 -19.55 10.27
CA GLU A 201 3.78 -18.45 11.03
C GLU A 201 2.32 -18.21 10.66
N GLY A 202 1.92 -18.53 9.43
CA GLY A 202 0.63 -18.16 8.85
C GLY A 202 0.74 -16.98 7.89
N LEU A 203 -0.38 -16.67 7.23
CA LEU A 203 -0.49 -15.59 6.25
C LEU A 203 -1.86 -14.94 6.40
N ASP A 204 -1.90 -13.68 6.82
CA ASP A 204 -3.12 -12.90 6.99
C ASP A 204 -3.42 -12.09 5.72
N GLY A 205 -2.40 -11.63 5.00
CA GLY A 205 -2.56 -10.85 3.78
C GLY A 205 -1.34 -10.84 2.88
N PHE A 206 -1.50 -10.31 1.68
CA PHE A 206 -0.40 -9.97 0.80
C PHE A 206 -0.84 -8.84 -0.13
N GLY A 207 0.11 -8.14 -0.73
CA GLY A 207 -0.24 -7.05 -1.62
C GLY A 207 0.91 -6.58 -2.48
N GLY A 208 0.59 -6.08 -3.67
CA GLY A 208 1.57 -5.64 -4.65
C GLY A 208 0.92 -5.20 -5.96
N LEU A 209 1.75 -4.95 -6.96
CA LEU A 209 1.26 -4.74 -8.33
C LEU A 209 0.59 -6.04 -8.84
N PRO A 210 -0.56 -5.97 -9.53
CA PRO A 210 -1.22 -7.14 -10.12
C PRO A 210 -0.29 -8.07 -10.93
N SER A 211 0.58 -7.53 -11.78
CA SER A 211 1.61 -8.31 -12.49
C SER A 211 2.52 -9.12 -11.56
N VAL A 212 2.91 -8.51 -10.45
CA VAL A 212 3.70 -9.15 -9.38
C VAL A 212 2.88 -10.24 -8.69
N LEU A 213 1.61 -9.98 -8.40
CA LEU A 213 0.73 -10.96 -7.76
C LEU A 213 0.50 -12.19 -8.64
N VAL A 214 0.37 -12.03 -9.96
CA VAL A 214 0.29 -13.13 -10.92
C VAL A 214 1.57 -13.97 -10.89
N THR A 215 2.74 -13.31 -10.95
CA THR A 215 4.05 -13.99 -10.89
C THR A 215 4.22 -14.78 -9.58
N VAL A 216 3.79 -14.19 -8.46
CA VAL A 216 3.80 -14.83 -7.13
C VAL A 216 2.86 -16.04 -7.11
N GLY A 217 1.67 -15.94 -7.72
CA GLY A 217 0.72 -17.04 -7.85
C GLY A 217 1.27 -18.20 -8.68
N GLU A 218 1.93 -17.91 -9.79
CA GLU A 218 2.59 -18.92 -10.64
C GLU A 218 3.73 -19.63 -9.92
N GLN A 219 4.57 -18.88 -9.20
CA GLN A 219 5.65 -19.45 -8.38
C GLN A 219 5.12 -20.37 -7.28
N LEU A 220 4.02 -19.98 -6.63
CA LEU A 220 3.39 -20.82 -5.61
C LEU A 220 2.88 -22.13 -6.21
N LYS A 221 2.24 -22.08 -7.39
CA LYS A 221 1.80 -23.28 -8.12
C LYS A 221 3.00 -24.23 -8.37
N GLN A 222 4.14 -23.69 -8.81
CA GLN A 222 5.37 -24.47 -9.01
C GLN A 222 5.93 -25.05 -7.70
N GLN A 223 6.05 -24.26 -6.63
CA GLN A 223 6.58 -24.73 -5.34
C GLN A 223 5.73 -25.81 -4.68
N SER A 224 4.40 -25.72 -4.79
CA SER A 224 3.49 -26.74 -4.24
C SER A 224 3.78 -28.16 -4.77
N SER A 225 4.38 -28.24 -5.96
CA SER A 225 4.79 -29.50 -6.60
C SER A 225 6.16 -30.02 -6.14
N SER A 226 7.03 -29.15 -5.60
CA SER A 226 8.43 -29.45 -5.31
C SER A 226 8.83 -29.35 -3.83
N MET A 227 7.86 -29.32 -2.90
CA MET A 227 8.16 -29.11 -1.48
C MET A 227 9.06 -30.22 -0.91
N ASN A 228 10.18 -29.81 -0.30
CA ASN A 228 11.15 -30.73 0.26
C ASN A 228 10.64 -31.33 1.58
N LYS A 229 10.23 -32.60 1.54
CA LYS A 229 9.61 -33.32 2.67
C LYS A 229 10.50 -33.34 3.93
N LYS A 230 11.83 -33.31 3.77
CA LYS A 230 12.80 -33.30 4.89
C LYS A 230 12.80 -31.99 5.68
N GLU A 231 12.67 -30.84 5.02
CA GLU A 231 12.60 -29.53 5.71
C GLU A 231 11.26 -29.35 6.45
N LEU A 232 10.18 -29.88 5.87
CA LEU A 232 8.85 -29.86 6.47
C LEU A 232 8.76 -30.66 7.78
N LEU A 233 9.49 -31.77 7.89
CA LEU A 233 9.54 -32.58 9.12
C LEU A 233 10.10 -31.82 10.33
N GLY A 234 10.99 -30.84 10.10
CA GLY A 234 11.55 -29.99 11.15
C GLY A 234 10.61 -28.88 11.64
N ARG A 235 9.53 -28.57 10.88
CA ARG A 235 8.62 -27.46 11.15
C ARG A 235 7.20 -27.96 11.43
N ARG A 236 6.91 -28.27 12.70
CA ARG A 236 5.64 -28.91 13.12
C ARG A 236 4.39 -28.15 12.65
N ARG A 237 4.37 -26.82 12.74
CA ARG A 237 3.22 -26.00 12.32
C ARG A 237 3.05 -26.02 10.80
N ALA A 238 4.15 -25.90 10.05
CA ALA A 238 4.14 -26.03 8.61
C ALA A 238 3.65 -27.42 8.14
N LEU A 239 4.14 -28.49 8.76
CA LEU A 239 3.70 -29.85 8.43
C LEU A 239 2.21 -30.03 8.65
N PHE A 240 1.68 -29.60 9.80
CA PHE A 240 0.25 -29.66 10.09
C PHE A 240 -0.58 -28.87 9.08
N ARG A 241 -0.14 -27.65 8.72
CA ARG A 241 -0.80 -26.79 7.73
C ARG A 241 -0.85 -27.45 6.34
N VAL A 242 0.26 -28.04 5.91
CA VAL A 242 0.35 -28.79 4.65
C VAL A 242 -0.54 -30.03 4.65
N LEU A 243 -0.52 -30.83 5.72
CA LEU A 243 -1.36 -32.03 5.84
C LEU A 243 -2.85 -31.68 5.78
N LYS A 244 -3.26 -30.63 6.50
CA LYS A 244 -4.62 -30.09 6.45
C LYS A 244 -4.98 -29.63 5.03
N GLY A 245 -4.05 -28.96 4.34
CA GLY A 245 -4.23 -28.52 2.96
C GLY A 245 -4.41 -29.69 1.99
N LEU A 246 -3.60 -30.74 2.12
CA LEU A 246 -3.69 -31.97 1.31
C LEU A 246 -5.03 -32.68 1.50
N LEU A 247 -5.50 -32.78 2.74
CA LEU A 247 -6.78 -33.40 3.04
C LEU A 247 -7.93 -32.62 2.38
N LYS A 248 -7.95 -31.29 2.52
CA LYS A 248 -8.94 -30.42 1.86
C LYS A 248 -8.91 -30.54 0.34
N SER A 249 -7.73 -30.55 -0.27
CA SER A 249 -7.61 -30.60 -1.72
C SER A 249 -8.06 -31.95 -2.26
N ARG A 250 -7.70 -33.07 -1.59
CA ARG A 250 -8.13 -34.42 -1.97
C ARG A 250 -9.64 -34.61 -1.86
N LEU A 251 -10.25 -34.15 -0.77
CA LEU A 251 -11.71 -34.19 -0.59
C LEU A 251 -12.45 -33.40 -1.68
N ALA A 252 -11.81 -32.37 -2.23
CA ALA A 252 -12.37 -31.55 -3.30
C ALA A 252 -12.02 -32.02 -4.73
N GLY A 253 -11.36 -33.18 -4.92
CA GLY A 253 -10.88 -33.62 -6.24
C GLY A 253 -9.84 -32.68 -6.88
N ARG A 254 -9.25 -31.82 -6.05
CA ARG A 254 -8.32 -30.70 -6.26
C ARG A 254 -6.84 -31.03 -6.38
N ALA A 255 -6.08 -30.33 -7.22
CA ALA A 255 -4.74 -29.90 -6.79
C ALA A 255 -4.83 -28.94 -5.59
N MET A 256 -3.81 -28.92 -4.74
CA MET A 256 -3.74 -28.00 -3.60
C MET A 256 -3.62 -26.55 -4.08
N LEU A 257 -4.38 -25.66 -3.45
CA LEU A 257 -4.37 -24.23 -3.72
C LEU A 257 -3.95 -23.44 -2.47
N PRO A 258 -3.47 -22.19 -2.60
CA PRO A 258 -3.11 -21.34 -1.46
C PRO A 258 -4.20 -21.28 -0.36
N ARG A 259 -5.48 -21.24 -0.76
CA ARG A 259 -6.64 -21.22 0.16
C ARG A 259 -6.79 -22.47 1.05
N ASP A 260 -6.12 -23.57 0.67
CA ASP A 260 -6.13 -24.79 1.49
C ASP A 260 -5.12 -24.69 2.64
N LEU A 261 -4.03 -23.92 2.44
CA LEU A 261 -2.95 -23.69 3.39
C LEU A 261 -3.26 -22.52 4.33
N TRP A 262 -3.77 -21.42 3.78
CA TRP A 262 -3.97 -20.17 4.52
C TRP A 262 -5.40 -19.65 4.38
N LYS A 263 -5.87 -18.98 5.42
CA LYS A 263 -7.07 -18.14 5.38
C LYS A 263 -6.62 -16.70 5.22
N VAL A 264 -6.31 -16.32 3.98
CA VAL A 264 -5.97 -14.94 3.63
C VAL A 264 -7.20 -14.07 3.84
N ARG A 265 -7.05 -12.98 4.60
CA ARG A 265 -8.11 -12.02 4.89
C ARG A 265 -8.12 -10.88 3.89
N GLY A 266 -6.95 -10.43 3.43
CA GLY A 266 -6.83 -9.32 2.50
C GLY A 266 -5.83 -9.55 1.37
N ILE A 267 -6.20 -9.12 0.17
CA ILE A 267 -5.29 -9.00 -0.97
C ILE A 267 -5.31 -7.53 -1.40
N LEU A 268 -4.16 -6.87 -1.33
CA LEU A 268 -4.02 -5.47 -1.75
C LEU A 268 -3.46 -5.41 -3.16
N GLY A 269 -4.23 -4.85 -4.08
CA GLY A 269 -3.80 -4.55 -5.44
C GLY A 269 -3.79 -3.04 -5.68
N GLY A 270 -2.78 -2.57 -6.40
CA GLY A 270 -2.72 -1.18 -6.85
C GLY A 270 -1.70 -1.04 -7.96
N GLY A 271 -1.95 -0.14 -8.91
CA GLY A 271 -1.08 0.07 -10.06
C GLY A 271 -1.88 0.21 -11.35
N THR A 272 -1.25 0.81 -12.37
CA THR A 272 -1.86 0.99 -13.70
C THR A 272 -2.01 -0.32 -14.46
N ASP A 273 -1.31 -1.38 -14.03
CA ASP A 273 -1.38 -2.73 -14.58
C ASP A 273 -2.63 -3.51 -14.10
N SER A 274 -3.42 -2.97 -13.16
CA SER A 274 -4.68 -3.59 -12.69
C SER A 274 -5.76 -3.72 -13.77
N ALA A 275 -5.66 -2.95 -14.85
CA ALA A 275 -6.59 -3.09 -15.98
C ALA A 275 -6.25 -4.31 -16.88
N VAL A 276 -5.08 -4.92 -16.70
CA VAL A 276 -4.53 -5.95 -17.59
C VAL A 276 -4.47 -7.32 -16.92
N PHE A 277 -4.14 -7.37 -15.63
CA PHE A 277 -3.94 -8.61 -14.85
C PHE A 277 -5.04 -8.79 -13.81
#